data_AF-T1JL87-F1
#
_entry.id   AF-T1JL87-F1
#
_cell.length_a   1.000
_cell.length_b   1.000
_cell.length_c   1.000
_cell.angle_alpha   90.00
_cell.angle_beta   90.00
_cell.angle_gamma   90.00
#
_symmetry.space_group_name_H-M   'P 1'
#
loop_
_entity.id
_entity.type
_entity.pdbx_description
1 polymer ?
#
loop_
_entity_poly.entity_id
_entity_poly.type
_entity_poly.pdbx_seq_one_letter_code
_entity_poly.pdbx_strand_id
1 'polypeptide(L)'
;MIEARKNIIRLTKPIADVLEHIQIDIAKLNTEKLQVEDDDILINSLTTKLLDYYQIRCANEMCDKKGMGLICHENCCLEDIPLGIVDNRRLRDCLAMDNGESLYCRVCHCFWDQHLVVNCINTRRNRWKTITQKNAIEELEKEWHEIIESSVKIGRYLSKQGFMSFNNIIWQYINLCIRREEKENGNDVLLKRFRVVRDVYFRVEKMLQKAMAKANSKELDGVGFEKILKELCALEHYGGVFKVFIAPVLNRKRREK
;
A
#
# COMPACT_ATOMS: atom_id res chain seq x y z
N MET A 1 16.34 7.58 15.55
CA MET A 1 16.24 6.09 15.63
C MET A 1 14.80 5.59 15.64
N ILE A 2 13.94 6.03 16.58
CA ILE A 2 12.50 5.66 16.62
C ILE A 2 11.77 6.03 15.31
N GLU A 3 12.15 7.16 14.69
CA GLU A 3 11.49 7.66 13.48
C GLU A 3 11.76 6.81 12.23
N ALA A 4 12.98 6.32 12.02
CA ALA A 4 13.29 5.42 10.92
C ALA A 4 12.47 4.12 11.00
N ARG A 5 12.31 3.58 12.21
CA ARG A 5 11.50 2.37 12.47
C ARG A 5 10.01 2.60 12.19
N LYS A 6 9.47 3.77 12.57
CA LYS A 6 8.09 4.15 12.23
C LYS A 6 7.89 4.30 10.71
N ASN A 7 8.85 4.89 10.01
CA ASN A 7 8.79 5.04 8.55
C ASN A 7 8.89 3.69 7.82
N ILE A 8 9.73 2.77 8.31
CA ILE A 8 9.78 1.39 7.79
C ILE A 8 8.39 0.75 7.89
N ILE A 9 7.76 0.75 9.06
CA ILE A 9 6.45 0.10 9.24
C ILE A 9 5.40 0.77 8.35
N ARG A 10 5.39 2.11 8.29
CA ARG A 10 4.39 2.89 7.55
C ARG A 10 4.49 2.74 6.04
N LEU A 11 5.68 2.63 5.49
CA LEU A 11 5.86 2.57 4.03
C LEU A 11 5.80 1.14 3.53
N THR A 12 6.32 0.18 4.30
CA THR A 12 6.59 -1.13 3.72
C THR A 12 5.34 -1.94 3.42
N LYS A 13 4.34 -1.92 4.31
CA LYS A 13 3.08 -2.62 4.08
C LYS A 13 2.29 -2.02 2.91
N PRO A 14 2.04 -0.70 2.86
CA PRO A 14 1.29 -0.11 1.73
C PRO A 14 1.99 -0.29 0.38
N ILE A 15 3.32 -0.19 0.32
CA ILE A 15 4.08 -0.50 -0.88
C ILE A 15 3.81 -1.94 -1.34
N ALA A 16 3.85 -2.89 -0.40
CA ALA A 16 3.66 -4.29 -0.71
C ALA A 16 2.21 -4.63 -1.12
N ASP A 17 1.23 -4.03 -0.44
CA ASP A 17 -0.19 -4.14 -0.77
C ASP A 17 -0.44 -3.59 -2.21
N VAL A 18 0.18 -2.46 -2.58
CA VAL A 18 0.11 -1.92 -3.95
C VAL A 18 0.73 -2.86 -4.98
N LEU A 19 1.91 -3.43 -4.69
CA LEU A 19 2.56 -4.40 -5.58
C LEU A 19 1.68 -5.63 -5.84
N GLU A 20 1.00 -6.13 -4.80
CA GLU A 20 0.03 -7.23 -4.91
C GLU A 20 -1.16 -6.85 -5.80
N HIS A 21 -1.74 -5.67 -5.58
CA HIS A 21 -2.88 -5.20 -6.36
C HIS A 21 -2.59 -5.06 -7.86
N ILE A 22 -1.41 -4.56 -8.23
CA ILE A 22 -1.00 -4.48 -9.64
C ILE A 22 -0.98 -5.87 -10.27
N GLN A 23 -0.47 -6.90 -9.57
CA GLN A 23 -0.45 -8.26 -10.12
C GLN A 23 -1.84 -8.86 -10.27
N ILE A 24 -2.75 -8.57 -9.32
CA ILE A 24 -4.15 -8.98 -9.42
C ILE A 24 -4.82 -8.32 -10.61
N ASP A 25 -4.62 -7.02 -10.82
CA ASP A 25 -5.25 -6.30 -11.94
C ASP A 25 -4.71 -6.77 -13.29
N ILE A 26 -3.40 -7.03 -13.41
CA ILE A 26 -2.83 -7.59 -14.64
C ILE A 26 -3.33 -9.03 -14.88
N ALA A 27 -3.48 -9.85 -13.83
CA ALA A 27 -4.04 -11.19 -13.98
C ALA A 27 -5.51 -11.15 -14.46
N LYS A 28 -6.30 -10.22 -13.93
CA LYS A 28 -7.70 -9.99 -14.39
C LYS A 28 -7.74 -9.58 -15.86
N LEU A 29 -6.95 -8.59 -16.25
CA LEU A 29 -6.85 -8.16 -17.65
C LEU A 29 -6.45 -9.34 -18.53
N ASN A 30 -5.43 -10.13 -18.18
CA ASN A 30 -5.06 -11.31 -19.00
C ASN A 30 -6.17 -12.38 -19.09
N THR A 31 -7.02 -12.52 -18.07
CA THR A 31 -8.12 -13.49 -18.08
C THR A 31 -9.27 -13.01 -18.97
N GLU A 32 -9.57 -11.71 -18.96
CA GLU A 32 -10.56 -11.10 -19.85
C GLU A 32 -10.14 -11.21 -21.33
N LYS A 33 -8.82 -11.14 -21.61
CA LYS A 33 -8.27 -11.35 -22.97
C LYS A 33 -8.60 -12.74 -23.54
N LEU A 34 -8.64 -13.77 -22.70
CA LEU A 34 -8.90 -15.15 -23.14
C LEU A 34 -10.37 -15.37 -23.54
N GLN A 35 -11.27 -14.42 -23.26
CA GLN A 35 -12.69 -14.55 -23.51
C GLN A 35 -13.18 -13.77 -24.75
N VAL A 36 -12.34 -12.94 -25.36
CA VAL A 36 -12.72 -12.10 -26.51
C VAL A 36 -11.58 -12.12 -27.54
N GLU A 37 -11.85 -12.61 -28.75
CA GLU A 37 -10.86 -12.77 -29.84
C GLU A 37 -10.56 -11.48 -30.63
N ASP A 38 -11.20 -10.37 -30.29
CA ASP A 38 -10.96 -9.07 -30.92
C ASP A 38 -9.89 -8.27 -30.15
N ASP A 39 -8.89 -7.75 -30.87
CA ASP A 39 -7.82 -6.92 -30.29
C ASP A 39 -8.31 -5.53 -29.81
N ASP A 40 -9.52 -5.13 -30.22
CA ASP A 40 -10.18 -3.87 -29.88
C ASP A 40 -11.16 -4.00 -28.69
N ILE A 41 -10.78 -4.78 -27.67
CA ILE A 41 -11.55 -4.78 -26.42
C ILE A 41 -11.40 -3.40 -25.79
N LEU A 42 -12.53 -2.67 -25.79
CA LEU A 42 -12.76 -1.43 -25.07
C LEU A 42 -12.71 -1.73 -23.57
N ILE A 43 -11.51 -1.87 -23.01
CA ILE A 43 -11.36 -2.13 -21.59
C ILE A 43 -11.62 -0.83 -20.86
N ASN A 44 -12.67 -0.87 -20.04
CA ASN A 44 -12.87 0.06 -18.94
C ASN A 44 -11.60 0.02 -18.10
N SER A 45 -10.70 0.98 -18.33
CA SER A 45 -9.43 0.96 -17.63
C SER A 45 -9.73 0.91 -16.13
N LEU A 46 -9.17 -0.10 -15.48
CA LEU A 46 -9.05 -0.17 -14.03
C LEU A 46 -8.01 0.88 -13.60
N THR A 47 -8.27 2.13 -13.96
CA THR A 47 -7.64 3.28 -13.31
C THR A 47 -8.27 3.33 -11.94
N THR A 48 -7.59 2.69 -10.99
CA THR A 48 -8.02 2.61 -9.60
C THR A 48 -7.90 4.00 -8.99
N LYS A 49 -8.89 4.88 -9.25
CA LYS A 49 -9.07 6.06 -8.43
C LYS A 49 -9.67 5.58 -7.13
N LEU A 50 -8.79 5.23 -6.21
CA LEU A 50 -9.14 4.98 -4.84
C LEU A 50 -9.80 6.24 -4.29
N LEU A 51 -11.08 6.11 -3.94
CA LEU A 51 -11.70 7.05 -3.03
C LEU A 51 -11.04 6.78 -1.68
N ASP A 52 -10.19 7.70 -1.28
CA ASP A 52 -9.58 7.71 0.04
C ASP A 52 -10.70 7.92 1.05
N TYR A 53 -11.14 6.83 1.68
CA TYR A 53 -12.03 6.97 2.79
C TYR A 53 -11.64 6.01 3.90
N TYR A 54 -11.47 6.60 5.08
CA TYR A 54 -11.14 5.88 6.27
C TYR A 54 -12.42 5.24 6.82
N GLN A 55 -12.33 4.01 7.30
CA GLN A 55 -13.39 3.42 8.12
C GLN A 55 -12.90 3.34 9.57
N ILE A 56 -13.83 3.47 10.50
CA ILE A 56 -13.58 3.09 11.88
C ILE A 56 -14.16 1.70 12.08
N ARG A 57 -13.32 0.80 12.60
CA ARG A 57 -13.74 -0.55 12.97
C ARG A 57 -13.60 -0.77 14.46
N CYS A 58 -14.53 -1.52 15.02
CA CYS A 58 -14.43 -2.02 16.37
C CYS A 58 -13.56 -3.28 16.39
N ALA A 59 -12.54 -3.28 17.23
CA ALA A 59 -11.65 -4.42 17.47
C ALA A 59 -12.08 -5.27 18.67
N ASN A 60 -13.20 -4.93 19.33
CA ASN A 60 -13.76 -5.75 20.40
C ASN A 60 -14.19 -7.12 19.84
N GLU A 61 -13.76 -8.19 20.48
CA GLU A 61 -14.04 -9.59 20.10
C GLU A 61 -15.54 -9.86 19.94
N MET A 62 -16.38 -9.23 20.77
CA MET A 62 -17.84 -9.35 20.68
C MET A 62 -18.43 -8.75 19.39
N CYS A 63 -17.72 -7.79 18.79
CA CYS A 63 -18.06 -7.16 17.52
C CYS A 63 -17.35 -7.80 16.32
N ASP A 64 -16.40 -8.71 16.57
CA ASP A 64 -15.57 -9.30 15.54
C ASP A 64 -16.18 -10.60 14.99
N LYS A 65 -17.19 -10.45 14.12
CA LYS A 65 -17.72 -11.59 13.37
C LYS A 65 -16.74 -11.92 12.23
N LYS A 66 -15.79 -12.83 12.49
CA LYS A 66 -14.83 -13.45 11.54
C LYS A 66 -13.47 -12.74 11.33
N GLY A 67 -12.92 -12.03 12.32
CA GLY A 67 -11.56 -11.48 12.23
C GLY A 67 -11.45 -10.18 11.42
N MET A 68 -12.58 -9.53 11.12
CA MET A 68 -12.64 -8.31 10.31
C MET A 68 -13.16 -7.08 11.06
N GLY A 69 -13.70 -7.25 12.28
CA GLY A 69 -14.31 -6.18 13.08
C GLY A 69 -15.58 -5.59 12.46
N LEU A 70 -16.50 -5.12 13.31
CA LEU A 70 -17.70 -4.40 12.86
C LEU A 70 -17.31 -3.02 12.31
N ILE A 71 -17.82 -2.65 11.13
CA ILE A 71 -17.68 -1.30 10.58
C ILE A 71 -18.60 -0.37 11.36
N CYS A 72 -18.01 0.55 12.11
CA CYS A 72 -18.72 1.49 12.97
C CYS A 72 -18.98 2.83 12.29
N HIS A 73 -18.18 3.17 11.29
CA HIS A 73 -18.31 4.43 10.55
C HIS A 73 -17.59 4.35 9.22
N GLU A 74 -18.30 4.69 8.15
CA GLU A 74 -17.74 4.83 6.81
C GLU A 74 -17.37 6.29 6.56
N ASN A 75 -16.40 6.53 5.67
CA ASN A 75 -15.96 7.89 5.30
C ASN A 75 -15.57 8.79 6.47
N CYS A 76 -14.78 8.26 7.40
CA CYS A 76 -14.22 9.03 8.48
C CYS A 76 -13.28 10.13 7.93
N CYS A 77 -13.60 11.40 8.20
CA CYS A 77 -12.80 12.56 7.79
C CYS A 77 -11.68 12.91 8.79
N LEU A 78 -11.30 11.99 9.67
CA LEU A 78 -10.23 12.24 10.63
C LEU A 78 -8.88 12.21 9.93
N GLU A 79 -8.20 13.34 9.92
CA GLU A 79 -6.87 13.48 9.33
C GLU A 79 -5.76 13.08 10.31
N ASP A 80 -4.60 12.70 9.77
CA ASP A 80 -3.38 12.38 10.52
C ASP A 80 -3.50 11.23 11.56
N ILE A 81 -4.51 10.34 11.47
CA ILE A 81 -4.64 9.20 12.39
C ILE A 81 -3.78 8.00 11.93
N PRO A 82 -2.89 7.46 12.80
CA PRO A 82 -2.23 6.18 12.56
C PRO A 82 -3.23 5.04 12.31
N LEU A 83 -3.08 4.36 11.16
CA LEU A 83 -3.92 3.22 10.80
C LEU A 83 -3.62 2.00 11.66
N GLY A 84 -4.65 1.20 11.94
CA GLY A 84 -4.51 -0.08 12.64
C GLY A 84 -4.19 0.04 14.14
N ILE A 85 -4.23 1.26 14.70
CA ILE A 85 -3.97 1.50 16.12
C ILE A 85 -5.29 1.71 16.85
N VAL A 86 -5.49 0.87 17.87
CA VAL A 86 -6.57 0.94 18.87
C VAL A 86 -6.22 2.03 19.90
N ASP A 87 -7.20 2.60 20.62
CA ASP A 87 -6.98 3.65 21.64
C ASP A 87 -6.41 4.98 21.09
N ASN A 88 -6.81 5.38 19.87
CA ASN A 88 -6.43 6.70 19.36
C ASN A 88 -7.38 7.80 19.87
N ARG A 89 -6.90 8.70 20.74
CA ARG A 89 -7.72 9.76 21.35
C ARG A 89 -8.50 10.62 20.36
N ARG A 90 -8.04 10.76 19.11
CA ARG A 90 -8.75 11.52 18.07
C ARG A 90 -10.05 10.85 17.61
N LEU A 91 -10.22 9.55 17.87
CA LEU A 91 -11.47 8.84 17.60
C LEU A 91 -12.62 9.33 18.48
N ARG A 92 -12.33 9.92 19.65
CA ARG A 92 -13.33 10.52 20.54
C ARG A 92 -14.17 11.58 19.84
N ASP A 93 -13.54 12.29 18.90
CA ASP A 93 -14.13 13.39 18.14
C ASP A 93 -14.76 12.91 16.81
N CYS A 94 -14.81 11.60 16.58
CA CYS A 94 -15.49 11.08 15.41
C CYS A 94 -17.02 11.17 15.55
N LEU A 95 -17.72 11.48 14.47
CA LEU A 95 -19.19 11.37 14.34
C LEU A 95 -19.75 9.99 14.69
N ALA A 96 -18.92 8.94 14.57
CA ALA A 96 -19.22 7.58 14.98
C ALA A 96 -19.40 7.42 16.49
N MET A 97 -18.63 8.21 17.22
CA MET A 97 -18.73 8.32 18.67
C MET A 97 -19.82 9.32 18.98
N ASP A 98 -20.31 9.28 20.20
CA ASP A 98 -21.36 10.18 20.64
C ASP A 98 -20.88 11.63 20.86
N ASN A 99 -20.13 12.17 19.89
CA ASN A 99 -19.54 13.51 19.85
C ASN A 99 -18.87 13.94 21.18
N GLY A 100 -18.20 13.00 21.85
CA GLY A 100 -17.51 13.27 23.11
C GLY A 100 -18.38 13.23 24.38
N GLU A 101 -19.71 13.09 24.29
CA GLU A 101 -20.61 13.08 25.45
C GLU A 101 -20.50 11.78 26.25
N SER A 102 -20.78 10.64 25.60
CA SER A 102 -20.69 9.32 26.25
C SER A 102 -19.40 8.58 25.93
N LEU A 103 -18.65 9.01 24.90
CA LEU A 103 -17.47 8.32 24.35
C LEU A 103 -17.73 6.87 23.89
N TYR A 104 -18.99 6.46 23.80
CA TYR A 104 -19.39 5.17 23.22
C TYR A 104 -19.71 5.34 21.74
N CYS A 105 -19.45 4.30 20.96
CA CYS A 105 -19.81 4.25 19.56
C CYS A 105 -21.34 4.10 19.41
N ARG A 106 -21.93 4.89 18.52
CA ARG A 106 -23.38 4.85 18.23
C ARG A 106 -23.84 3.59 17.51
N VAL A 107 -22.91 2.87 16.87
CA VAL A 107 -23.21 1.67 16.06
C VAL A 107 -23.05 0.38 16.86
N CYS A 108 -21.94 0.24 17.59
CA CYS A 108 -21.61 -1.01 18.28
C CYS A 108 -21.68 -0.90 19.81
N HIS A 109 -21.94 0.30 20.35
CA HIS A 109 -21.99 0.60 21.78
C HIS A 109 -20.72 0.22 22.57
N CYS A 110 -19.61 -0.02 21.89
CA CYS A 110 -18.31 -0.23 22.51
C CYS A 110 -17.64 1.12 22.81
N PHE A 111 -16.72 1.14 23.76
CA PHE A 111 -15.99 2.36 24.12
C PHE A 111 -15.03 2.75 23.00
N TRP A 112 -14.80 4.06 22.81
CA TRP A 112 -13.99 4.60 21.71
C TRP A 112 -12.57 4.00 21.64
N ASP A 113 -12.00 3.62 22.78
CA ASP A 113 -10.65 3.05 22.86
C ASP A 113 -10.56 1.67 22.23
N GLN A 114 -11.68 0.98 21.98
CA GLN A 114 -11.73 -0.33 21.32
C GLN A 114 -11.80 -0.23 19.79
N HIS A 115 -11.67 0.98 19.24
CA HIS A 115 -11.80 1.23 17.82
C HIS A 115 -10.47 1.59 17.19
N LEU A 116 -10.33 1.26 15.91
CA LEU A 116 -9.19 1.61 15.10
C LEU A 116 -9.63 2.19 13.76
N VAL A 117 -8.83 3.09 13.22
CA VAL A 117 -9.00 3.56 11.85
C VAL A 117 -8.35 2.56 10.91
N VAL A 118 -9.14 2.01 9.98
CA VAL A 118 -8.62 1.29 8.82
C VAL A 118 -8.73 2.18 7.60
N ASN A 119 -7.75 2.08 6.70
CA ASN A 119 -7.91 2.59 5.35
C ASN A 119 -8.67 1.52 4.56
N CYS A 120 -9.84 1.88 4.04
CA CYS A 120 -10.55 1.01 3.13
C CYS A 120 -10.21 1.39 1.71
N ILE A 121 -9.23 0.66 1.18
CA ILE A 121 -8.98 0.57 -0.24
C ILE A 121 -10.14 -0.23 -0.85
N ASN A 122 -11.34 0.35 -1.03
CA ASN A 122 -12.46 -0.50 -1.47
C ASN A 122 -13.55 0.10 -2.35
N THR A 123 -13.36 1.28 -2.94
CA THR A 123 -14.23 1.65 -4.08
C THR A 123 -13.40 2.05 -5.27
N ARG A 124 -13.25 1.09 -6.19
CA ARG A 124 -12.79 1.30 -7.56
C ARG A 124 -13.83 2.19 -8.24
N ARG A 125 -13.52 3.48 -8.46
CA ARG A 125 -14.23 4.24 -9.50
C ARG A 125 -13.42 4.11 -10.78
N ASN A 126 -13.96 3.35 -11.73
CA ASN A 126 -13.41 3.27 -13.08
C ASN A 126 -13.42 4.68 -13.66
N ARG A 127 -12.25 5.19 -14.06
CA ARG A 127 -12.19 6.40 -14.88
C ARG A 127 -12.25 5.95 -16.33
N TRP A 128 -13.19 6.48 -17.08
CA TRP A 128 -13.33 6.21 -18.49
C TRP A 128 -12.12 6.79 -19.23
N LYS A 129 -11.19 5.93 -19.62
CA LYS A 129 -10.20 6.22 -20.66
C LYS A 129 -10.26 5.07 -21.66
N THR A 130 -10.43 5.41 -22.93
CA THR A 130 -10.32 4.44 -24.02
C THR A 130 -8.84 4.14 -24.23
N ILE A 131 -8.38 3.00 -23.72
CA ILE A 131 -7.01 2.50 -23.89
C ILE A 131 -7.15 1.02 -24.25
N THR A 132 -6.30 0.52 -25.15
CA THR A 132 -6.28 -0.91 -25.47
C THR A 132 -5.81 -1.72 -24.26
N GLN A 133 -6.32 -2.93 -24.09
CA GLN A 133 -5.92 -3.85 -23.01
C GLN A 133 -4.40 -4.01 -22.89
N LYS A 134 -3.72 -4.13 -24.04
CA LYS A 134 -2.27 -4.27 -24.12
C LYS A 134 -1.56 -3.05 -23.52
N ASN A 135 -1.99 -1.85 -23.88
CA ASN A 135 -1.42 -0.61 -23.36
C ASN A 135 -1.66 -0.50 -21.85
N ALA A 136 -2.84 -0.91 -21.34
CA ALA A 136 -3.13 -0.91 -19.91
C ALA A 136 -2.21 -1.88 -19.12
N ILE A 137 -1.94 -3.07 -19.66
CA ILE A 137 -0.99 -4.01 -19.05
C ILE A 137 0.43 -3.42 -19.05
N GLU A 138 0.88 -2.86 -20.18
CA GLU A 138 2.21 -2.25 -20.30
C GLU A 138 2.40 -1.08 -19.33
N GLU A 139 1.40 -0.22 -19.16
CA GLU A 139 1.41 0.88 -18.19
C GLU A 139 1.50 0.36 -16.76
N LEU A 140 0.70 -0.65 -16.39
CA LEU A 140 0.74 -1.26 -15.06
C LEU A 140 2.07 -1.97 -14.78
N GLU A 141 2.63 -2.66 -15.77
CA GLU A 141 3.94 -3.30 -15.65
C GLU A 141 5.06 -2.26 -15.52
N LYS A 142 4.95 -1.12 -16.20
CA LYS A 142 5.90 -0.01 -16.04
C LYS A 142 5.86 0.57 -14.63
N GLU A 143 4.68 0.94 -14.12
CA GLU A 143 4.56 1.47 -12.75
C GLU A 143 5.07 0.46 -11.72
N TRP A 144 4.76 -0.81 -11.93
CA TRP A 144 5.22 -1.87 -11.07
C TRP A 144 6.76 -1.95 -10.99
N HIS A 145 7.46 -1.85 -12.11
CA HIS A 145 8.94 -1.80 -12.12
C HIS A 145 9.47 -0.58 -11.36
N GLU A 146 8.86 0.60 -11.57
CA GLU A 146 9.22 1.83 -10.87
C GLU A 146 9.03 1.72 -9.35
N ILE A 147 7.94 1.07 -8.92
CA ILE A 147 7.66 0.81 -7.51
C ILE A 147 8.70 -0.14 -6.92
N ILE A 148 9.07 -1.23 -7.61
CA ILE A 148 10.11 -2.15 -7.12
C ILE A 148 11.45 -1.44 -6.96
N GLU A 149 11.88 -0.67 -7.95
CA GLU A 149 13.15 0.03 -7.89
C GLU A 149 13.17 1.04 -6.74
N SER A 150 12.08 1.80 -6.59
CA SER A 150 11.88 2.75 -5.49
C SER A 150 11.89 2.05 -4.13
N SER A 151 11.24 0.90 -4.04
CA SER A 151 11.12 0.08 -2.83
C SER A 151 12.47 -0.40 -2.32
N VAL A 152 13.32 -0.90 -3.20
CA VAL A 152 14.68 -1.34 -2.85
C VAL A 152 15.52 -0.17 -2.36
N LYS A 153 15.45 0.99 -3.03
CA LYS A 153 16.15 2.21 -2.64
C LYS A 153 15.69 2.72 -1.28
N ILE A 154 14.37 2.77 -1.04
CA ILE A 154 13.74 3.16 0.23
C ILE A 154 14.17 2.24 1.37
N GLY A 155 14.05 0.92 1.17
CA GLY A 155 14.43 -0.06 2.18
C GLY A 155 15.88 0.14 2.64
N ARG A 156 16.76 0.52 1.72
CA ARG A 156 18.21 0.61 1.99
C ARG A 156 18.56 1.88 2.72
N TYR A 157 17.93 2.98 2.32
CA TYR A 157 18.02 4.23 3.09
C TYR A 157 17.57 4.00 4.53
N LEU A 158 16.41 3.34 4.71
CA LEU A 158 15.85 3.10 6.03
C LEU A 158 16.68 2.12 6.88
N SER A 159 17.25 1.07 6.30
CA SER A 159 18.11 0.13 7.05
C SER A 159 19.36 0.80 7.60
N LYS A 160 19.96 1.72 6.84
CA LYS A 160 21.14 2.49 7.28
C LYS A 160 20.80 3.41 8.45
N GLN A 161 19.62 4.03 8.42
CA GLN A 161 19.14 4.91 9.49
C GLN A 161 18.62 4.16 10.73
N GLY A 162 18.30 2.87 10.58
CA GLY A 162 17.59 2.07 11.56
C GLY A 162 18.45 1.16 12.46
N PHE A 163 19.77 1.07 12.26
CA PHE A 163 20.66 0.09 12.93
C PHE A 163 20.12 -1.36 12.90
N MET A 164 19.27 -1.69 11.94
CA MET A 164 18.80 -3.04 11.70
C MET A 164 19.45 -3.55 10.43
N SER A 165 20.02 -4.75 10.48
CA SER A 165 20.28 -5.52 9.27
C SER A 165 18.98 -5.50 8.47
N PHE A 166 19.07 -5.10 7.22
CA PHE A 166 17.96 -4.93 6.29
C PHE A 166 17.09 -6.20 6.32
N ASN A 167 16.05 -6.20 7.16
CA ASN A 167 15.05 -7.24 7.11
C ASN A 167 14.18 -6.79 5.93
N ASN A 168 14.40 -7.41 4.77
CA ASN A 168 13.75 -7.04 3.53
C ASN A 168 12.25 -7.39 3.65
N ILE A 169 11.47 -6.54 4.32
CA ILE A 169 10.06 -6.81 4.64
C ILE A 169 9.25 -6.96 3.34
N ILE A 170 9.65 -6.26 2.26
CA ILE A 170 9.00 -6.40 0.95
C ILE A 170 9.27 -7.77 0.35
N TRP A 171 10.51 -8.26 0.41
CA TRP A 171 10.84 -9.63 0.03
C TRP A 171 10.06 -10.66 0.85
N GLN A 172 9.95 -10.46 2.17
CA GLN A 172 9.17 -11.35 3.02
C GLN A 172 7.69 -11.33 2.65
N TYR A 173 7.16 -10.15 2.30
CA TYR A 173 5.79 -10.01 1.84
C TYR A 173 5.54 -10.73 0.51
N ILE A 174 6.42 -10.55 -0.49
CA ILE A 174 6.32 -11.27 -1.77
C ILE A 174 6.33 -12.79 -1.53
N ASN A 175 7.21 -13.28 -0.65
CA ASN A 175 7.23 -14.70 -0.30
C ASN A 175 5.98 -15.15 0.47
N LEU A 176 5.38 -14.27 1.28
CA LEU A 176 4.11 -14.54 1.95
C LEU A 176 2.98 -14.69 0.92
N CYS A 177 2.89 -13.81 -0.08
CA CYS A 177 1.93 -13.91 -1.18
C CYS A 177 2.09 -15.23 -1.94
N ILE A 178 3.33 -15.59 -2.32
CA ILE A 178 3.62 -16.88 -2.98
C ILE A 178 3.12 -18.06 -2.13
N ARG A 179 3.45 -18.09 -0.83
CA ARG A 179 3.02 -19.16 0.08
C ARG A 179 1.52 -19.22 0.27
N ARG A 180 0.82 -18.08 0.23
CA ARG A 180 -0.64 -18.00 0.31
C ARG A 180 -1.26 -18.66 -0.92
N GLU A 181 -0.84 -18.22 -2.11
CA GLU A 181 -1.34 -18.78 -3.38
C GLU A 181 -1.02 -20.28 -3.51
N GLU A 182 0.17 -20.73 -3.10
CA GLU A 182 0.57 -22.15 -3.11
C GLU A 182 -0.31 -23.03 -2.21
N LYS A 183 -0.78 -22.51 -1.07
CA LYS A 183 -1.64 -23.25 -0.13
C LYS A 183 -3.09 -23.31 -0.56
N GLU A 184 -3.56 -22.29 -1.27
CA GLU A 184 -4.97 -22.16 -1.65
C GLU A 184 -5.31 -22.90 -2.97
N ASN A 185 -4.39 -23.69 -3.54
CA ASN A 185 -4.47 -24.20 -4.93
C ASN A 185 -4.79 -23.06 -5.93
N GLY A 186 -4.32 -21.85 -5.59
CA GLY A 186 -4.81 -20.59 -6.15
C GLY A 186 -4.07 -20.20 -7.41
N ASN A 187 -4.84 -20.04 -8.49
CA ASN A 187 -4.49 -19.32 -9.72
C ASN A 187 -3.02 -19.42 -10.17
N ASP A 188 -2.71 -20.45 -10.98
CA ASP A 188 -1.39 -20.67 -11.59
C ASP A 188 -0.80 -19.42 -12.29
N VAL A 189 -1.66 -18.55 -12.84
CA VAL A 189 -1.22 -17.30 -13.48
C VAL A 189 -0.69 -16.33 -12.44
N LEU A 190 -1.44 -16.11 -11.36
CA LEU A 190 -1.05 -15.19 -10.29
C LEU A 190 0.21 -15.68 -9.56
N LEU A 191 0.30 -16.99 -9.28
CA LEU A 191 1.47 -17.61 -8.67
C LEU A 191 2.73 -17.44 -9.55
N LYS A 192 2.62 -17.67 -10.87
CA LYS A 192 3.72 -17.42 -11.82
C LYS A 192 4.16 -15.95 -11.78
N ARG A 193 3.21 -15.02 -11.75
CA ARG A 193 3.52 -13.58 -11.67
C ARG A 193 4.22 -13.21 -10.37
N PHE A 194 3.77 -13.69 -9.21
CA PHE A 194 4.48 -13.44 -7.95
C PHE A 194 5.90 -14.01 -7.92
N ARG A 195 6.14 -15.15 -8.57
CA ARG A 195 7.51 -15.68 -8.73
C ARG A 195 8.38 -14.78 -9.61
N VAL A 196 7.85 -14.28 -10.73
CA VAL A 196 8.55 -13.27 -11.56
C VAL A 196 8.84 -12.02 -10.74
N VAL A 197 7.89 -11.58 -9.92
CA VAL A 197 8.04 -10.41 -9.06
C VAL A 197 9.19 -10.57 -8.08
N ARG A 198 9.23 -11.71 -7.41
CA ARG A 198 10.34 -12.07 -6.52
C ARG A 198 11.68 -12.01 -7.25
N ASP A 199 11.77 -12.63 -8.42
CA ASP A 199 13.04 -12.71 -9.15
C ASP A 199 13.51 -11.34 -9.66
N VAL A 200 12.59 -10.48 -10.12
CA VAL A 200 12.91 -9.09 -10.50
C VAL A 200 13.39 -8.29 -9.28
N TYR A 201 12.67 -8.36 -8.16
CA TYR A 201 13.06 -7.68 -6.93
C TYR A 201 14.48 -8.09 -6.50
N PHE A 202 14.77 -9.40 -6.47
CA PHE A 202 16.10 -9.92 -6.11
C PHE A 202 17.20 -9.39 -7.03
N ARG A 203 16.94 -9.35 -8.34
CA ARG A 203 17.90 -8.83 -9.32
C ARG A 203 18.18 -7.35 -9.10
N VAL A 204 17.15 -6.54 -8.89
CA VAL A 204 17.30 -5.09 -8.63
C VAL A 204 18.07 -4.85 -7.34
N GLU A 205 17.77 -5.59 -6.27
CA GLU A 205 18.52 -5.56 -5.01
C GLU A 205 20.00 -5.88 -5.22
N LYS A 206 20.30 -6.99 -5.92
CA LYS A 206 21.69 -7.40 -6.20
C LYS A 206 22.43 -6.39 -7.09
N MET A 207 21.77 -5.82 -8.08
CA MET A 207 22.36 -4.77 -8.95
C MET A 207 22.68 -3.52 -8.15
N LEU A 208 21.77 -3.06 -7.30
CA LEU A 208 22.00 -1.90 -6.42
C LEU A 208 23.09 -2.17 -5.38
N GLN A 209 23.17 -3.38 -4.82
CA GLN A 209 24.27 -3.80 -3.96
C GLN A 209 25.63 -3.69 -4.68
N LYS A 210 25.72 -4.24 -5.89
CA LYS A 210 26.95 -4.17 -6.71
C LYS A 210 27.31 -2.75 -7.12
N ALA A 211 26.33 -1.94 -7.52
CA ALA A 211 26.56 -0.55 -7.91
C ALA A 211 27.14 0.29 -6.76
N MET A 212 26.68 -0.01 -5.53
CA MET A 212 27.11 0.71 -4.33
C MET A 212 28.39 0.16 -3.69
N ALA A 213 28.86 -1.02 -4.09
CA ALA A 213 30.19 -1.51 -3.71
C ALA A 213 31.33 -0.74 -4.42
N LYS A 214 30.99 0.15 -5.38
CA LYS A 214 31.95 1.01 -6.06
C LYS A 214 32.33 2.21 -5.17
N ALA A 215 33.61 2.52 -5.10
CA ALA A 215 34.20 3.54 -4.21
C ALA A 215 33.60 4.96 -4.37
N ASN A 216 33.06 5.29 -5.55
CA ASN A 216 32.49 6.62 -5.85
C ASN A 216 30.95 6.61 -5.91
N SER A 217 30.30 5.57 -5.41
CA SER A 217 28.83 5.53 -5.43
C SER A 217 28.24 6.54 -4.44
N LYS A 218 27.46 7.49 -4.96
CA LYS A 218 26.74 8.45 -4.11
C LYS A 218 25.53 7.72 -3.52
N GLU A 219 25.54 7.57 -2.20
CA GLU A 219 24.41 6.97 -1.49
C GLU A 219 23.17 7.87 -1.52
N LEU A 220 22.01 7.25 -1.33
CA LEU A 220 20.74 7.97 -1.24
C LEU A 220 20.71 8.81 0.04
N ASP A 221 20.62 10.13 -0.10
CA ASP A 221 20.46 11.07 1.01
C ASP A 221 18.97 11.34 1.31
N GLY A 222 18.69 12.20 2.29
CA GLY A 222 17.30 12.55 2.64
C GLY A 222 16.55 13.28 1.52
N VAL A 223 17.24 14.04 0.67
CA VAL A 223 16.63 14.76 -0.46
C VAL A 223 16.25 13.76 -1.54
N GLY A 224 17.14 12.81 -1.85
CA GLY A 224 16.88 11.71 -2.76
C GLY A 224 15.76 10.80 -2.25
N PHE A 225 15.71 10.53 -0.95
CA PHE A 225 14.61 9.78 -0.34
C PHE A 225 13.26 10.48 -0.54
N GLU A 226 13.16 11.77 -0.22
CA GLU A 226 11.94 12.55 -0.46
C GLU A 226 11.56 12.62 -1.95
N LYS A 227 12.56 12.68 -2.83
CA LYS A 227 12.33 12.68 -4.28
C LYS A 227 11.66 11.38 -4.72
N ILE A 228 12.16 10.23 -4.29
CA ILE A 228 11.56 8.93 -4.61
C ILE A 228 10.12 8.84 -4.09
N LEU A 229 9.88 9.34 -2.86
CA LEU A 229 8.52 9.37 -2.31
C LEU A 229 7.56 10.25 -3.15
N LYS A 230 8.04 11.36 -3.70
CA LYS A 230 7.26 12.21 -4.60
C LYS A 230 7.05 11.57 -5.98
N GLU A 231 8.05 10.87 -6.51
CA GLU A 231 7.95 10.10 -7.75
C GLU A 231 6.89 9.00 -7.61
N LEU A 232 6.87 8.27 -6.49
CA LEU A 232 5.80 7.30 -6.18
C LEU A 232 4.41 7.95 -6.11
N CYS A 233 4.29 9.14 -5.50
CA CYS A 233 3.03 9.90 -5.49
C CYS A 233 2.58 10.39 -6.88
N ALA A 234 3.50 10.45 -7.85
CA ALA A 234 3.24 10.98 -9.18
C ALA A 234 2.84 9.89 -10.20
N LEU A 235 2.89 8.62 -9.81
CA LEU A 235 2.41 7.51 -10.62
C LEU A 235 0.96 7.74 -11.08
N GLU A 236 0.67 7.39 -12.32
CA GLU A 236 -0.61 7.63 -12.98
C GLU A 236 -1.74 6.81 -12.36
N HIS A 237 -1.51 5.51 -12.16
CA HIS A 237 -2.51 4.57 -11.69
C HIS A 237 -2.49 4.43 -10.17
N TYR A 238 -1.31 4.25 -9.58
CA TYR A 238 -1.18 4.00 -8.14
C TYR A 238 -0.68 5.19 -7.30
N GLY A 239 -0.34 6.31 -7.92
CA GLY A 239 0.21 7.48 -7.21
C GLY A 239 -0.76 8.09 -6.21
N GLY A 240 -2.07 8.00 -6.47
CA GLY A 240 -3.12 8.37 -5.50
C GLY A 240 -2.99 7.61 -4.19
N VAL A 241 -2.77 6.30 -4.25
CA VAL A 241 -2.62 5.43 -3.07
C VAL A 241 -1.40 5.86 -2.27
N PHE A 242 -0.27 6.08 -2.96
CA PHE A 242 0.99 6.52 -2.36
C PHE A 242 0.84 7.83 -1.59
N LYS A 243 0.11 8.81 -2.10
CA LYS A 243 -0.09 10.11 -1.42
C LYS A 243 -0.63 9.94 -0.01
N VAL A 244 -1.54 9.00 0.22
CA VAL A 244 -2.19 8.78 1.52
C VAL A 244 -1.18 8.41 2.60
N PHE A 245 -0.32 7.43 2.33
CA PHE A 245 0.62 6.93 3.33
C PHE A 245 1.96 7.66 3.32
N ILE A 246 2.31 8.36 2.23
CA ILE A 246 3.52 9.17 2.13
C ILE A 246 3.33 10.58 2.70
N ALA A 247 2.13 11.18 2.63
CA ALA A 247 1.89 12.54 3.15
C ALA A 247 2.32 12.73 4.62
N PRO A 248 2.04 11.80 5.56
CA PRO A 248 2.51 11.89 6.94
C PRO A 248 4.04 11.81 7.08
N VAL A 249 4.75 11.25 6.10
CA VAL A 249 6.22 11.16 6.07
C VAL A 249 6.82 12.47 5.54
N LEU A 250 6.22 13.06 4.50
CA LEU A 250 6.69 14.31 3.90
C LEU A 250 6.36 15.57 4.73
N ASN A 251 5.20 15.61 5.40
CA ASN A 251 4.72 16.82 6.07
C ASN A 251 5.35 17.10 7.45
N ARG A 252 6.12 16.17 8.01
CA ARG A 252 6.67 16.30 9.38
C ARG A 252 7.81 17.32 9.51
N LYS A 253 8.60 17.55 8.46
CA LYS A 253 9.68 18.55 8.49
C LYS A 253 9.19 20.01 8.58
N ARG A 254 7.90 20.27 8.33
CA ARG A 254 7.33 21.62 8.51
C ARG A 254 6.99 21.96 9.96
N ARG A 255 6.96 20.99 10.88
CA ARG A 255 6.59 21.21 12.30
C ARG A 255 7.79 21.35 13.24
N GLU A 256 9.02 21.28 12.73
CA GLU A 256 10.28 21.41 13.50
C GLU A 256 11.03 22.72 13.21
N LYS A 257 10.36 23.68 12.55
CA LYS A 257 10.79 25.09 12.43
C LYS A 257 9.76 25.97 13.14
#